data_AF-A0A359LTD5-F1
#
_entry.id   AF-A0A359LTD5-F1
#
_cell.length_a   1.000
_cell.length_b   1.000
_cell.length_c   1.000
_cell.angle_alpha   90.00
_cell.angle_beta   90.00
_cell.angle_gamma   90.00
#
_symmetry.space_group_name_H-M   'P 1'
#
loop_
_entity.id
_entity.type
_entity.pdbx_description
1 polymer ?
#
loop_
_entity_poly.entity_id
_entity_poly.type
_entity_poly.pdbx_seq_one_letter_code
_entity_poly.pdbx_strand_id
1 'polypeptide(L)'
;MCSSDLNYEHKHQVLSPDDPGKGLRRMSSEIAKSLFRTMAGEGLSFTDEQFRSLQVRYVRMAEDTIKRYYADAMLNGLQFDRHAEEQAVATFALSLGAAAEEFMRDPLGVPSIPNWNRVVAAIPDFFARLREAVREDTNGLGHQPLQ
;
A
#
# COMPACT_ATOMS: atom_id res chain seq x y z
N MET A 1 7.73 -0.58 -26.26
CA MET A 1 8.75 0.42 -25.84
C MET A 1 8.01 1.69 -25.46
N CYS A 2 7.91 2.00 -24.17
CA CYS A 2 7.41 3.30 -23.74
C CYS A 2 8.62 4.23 -23.61
N SER A 3 8.63 5.31 -24.38
CA SER A 3 9.70 6.31 -24.38
C SER A 3 9.67 7.08 -23.06
N SER A 4 10.75 6.95 -22.30
CA SER A 4 10.97 7.56 -20.99
C SER A 4 11.48 8.99 -21.14
N ASP A 5 10.57 9.96 -21.28
CA ASP A 5 10.85 11.40 -21.19
C ASP A 5 10.25 12.04 -19.92
N LEU A 6 10.31 11.32 -18.79
CA LEU A 6 10.10 11.87 -17.47
C LEU A 6 11.05 11.15 -16.51
N ASN A 7 12.02 11.87 -15.94
CA ASN A 7 12.89 11.43 -14.83
C ASN A 7 12.09 11.25 -13.53
N TYR A 8 10.98 10.52 -13.59
CA TYR A 8 10.36 9.95 -12.41
C TYR A 8 10.91 8.53 -12.30
N GLU A 9 11.94 8.34 -11.48
CA GLU A 9 12.28 7.00 -11.00
C GLU A 9 11.02 6.44 -10.34
N HIS A 10 10.30 5.58 -11.06
CA HIS A 10 9.36 4.70 -10.41
C HIS A 10 10.18 3.95 -9.36
N LYS A 11 9.90 4.16 -8.08
CA LYS A 11 10.46 3.32 -7.01
C LYS A 11 9.94 1.90 -7.24
N HIS A 12 10.66 1.12 -8.05
CA HIS A 12 10.37 -0.29 -8.26
C HIS A 12 10.63 -0.99 -6.93
N GLN A 13 9.55 -1.22 -6.18
CA GLN A 13 9.62 -2.00 -4.97
C GLN A 13 9.77 -3.47 -5.35
N VAL A 14 10.68 -4.16 -4.69
CA VAL A 14 10.86 -5.61 -4.86
C VAL A 14 9.64 -6.36 -4.32
N LEU A 15 9.31 -7.51 -4.92
CA LEU A 15 8.17 -8.33 -4.50
C LEU A 15 8.22 -8.68 -3.01
N SER A 16 9.42 -9.00 -2.49
CA SER A 16 9.65 -9.45 -1.11
C SER A 16 8.80 -10.67 -0.72
N PRO A 17 8.87 -11.78 -1.48
CA PRO A 17 8.06 -12.97 -1.19
C PRO A 17 8.35 -13.54 0.21
N ASP A 18 9.59 -13.44 0.69
CA ASP A 18 10.01 -14.01 1.98
C ASP A 18 9.82 -13.06 3.17
N ASP A 19 9.62 -11.76 2.94
CA ASP A 19 9.52 -10.75 4.00
C ASP A 19 8.18 -9.99 3.92
N PRO A 20 7.18 -10.32 4.77
CA PRO A 20 5.90 -9.63 4.79
C PRO A 20 5.99 -8.16 5.22
N GLY A 21 7.11 -7.73 5.83
CA GLY A 21 7.33 -6.37 6.29
C GLY A 21 7.94 -5.43 5.25
N LYS A 22 8.21 -5.90 4.02
CA LYS A 22 8.89 -5.11 2.99
C LYS A 22 8.23 -5.19 1.62
N GLY A 23 8.62 -4.25 0.77
CA GLY A 23 8.30 -4.23 -0.65
C GLY A 23 6.81 -4.35 -0.98
N LEU A 24 6.52 -4.98 -2.12
CA LEU A 24 5.15 -5.12 -2.61
C LEU A 24 4.31 -6.04 -1.73
N ARG A 25 4.91 -7.04 -1.05
CA ARG A 25 4.20 -7.90 -0.11
C ARG A 25 3.59 -7.08 1.04
N ARG A 26 4.35 -6.19 1.68
CA ARG A 26 3.81 -5.29 2.70
C ARG A 26 2.75 -4.34 2.13
N MET A 27 3.06 -3.69 1.01
CA MET A 27 2.16 -2.69 0.42
C MET A 27 0.81 -3.28 0.05
N SER A 28 0.78 -4.47 -0.56
CA SER A 28 -0.47 -5.16 -0.89
C SER A 28 -1.32 -5.48 0.33
N SER A 29 -0.69 -5.88 1.45
CA SER A 29 -1.40 -6.11 2.71
C SER A 29 -2.00 -4.82 3.27
N GLU A 30 -1.23 -3.72 3.31
CA GLU A 30 -1.73 -2.42 3.78
C GLU A 30 -2.88 -1.88 2.92
N ILE A 31 -2.77 -2.00 1.59
CA ILE A 31 -3.83 -1.60 0.66
C ILE A 31 -5.10 -2.43 0.90
N ALA A 32 -4.97 -3.76 1.01
CA ALA A 32 -6.11 -4.65 1.28
C ALA A 32 -6.81 -4.28 2.59
N LYS A 33 -6.04 -4.06 3.68
CA LYS A 33 -6.59 -3.61 4.96
C LYS A 33 -7.32 -2.28 4.86
N SER A 34 -6.76 -1.31 4.13
CA SER A 34 -7.41 -0.02 3.90
C SER A 34 -8.75 -0.21 3.17
N LEU A 35 -8.78 -1.04 2.12
CA LEU A 35 -10.01 -1.31 1.36
C LEU A 35 -11.08 -1.97 2.23
N PHE A 36 -10.71 -2.97 3.05
CA PHE A 36 -11.65 -3.63 3.95
C PHE A 36 -12.24 -2.66 4.98
N ARG A 37 -11.40 -1.81 5.57
CA ARG A 37 -11.86 -0.79 6.53
C ARG A 37 -12.75 0.26 5.90
N THR A 38 -12.40 0.74 4.70
CA THR A 38 -13.24 1.69 3.96
C THR A 38 -14.60 1.08 3.67
N MET A 39 -14.64 -0.14 3.11
CA MET A 39 -15.90 -0.83 2.83
C MET A 39 -16.75 -1.07 4.09
N ALA A 40 -16.11 -1.46 5.20
CA ALA A 40 -16.80 -1.65 6.47
C ALA A 40 -17.34 -0.33 7.04
N GLY A 41 -16.61 0.77 6.88
CA GLY A 41 -17.06 2.11 7.24
C GLY A 41 -18.29 2.57 6.44
N GLU A 42 -18.44 2.11 5.20
CA GLU A 42 -19.63 2.32 4.36
C GLU A 42 -20.79 1.35 4.70
N GLY A 43 -20.62 0.48 5.71
CA GLY A 43 -21.66 -0.42 6.21
C GLY A 43 -21.62 -1.84 5.66
N LEU A 44 -20.58 -2.22 4.91
CA LEU A 44 -20.41 -3.61 4.48
C LEU A 44 -19.93 -4.49 5.65
N SER A 45 -20.62 -5.60 5.88
CA SER A 45 -20.17 -6.62 6.83
C SER A 45 -19.33 -7.68 6.13
N PHE A 46 -18.27 -8.14 6.81
CA PHE A 46 -17.39 -9.19 6.33
C PHE A 46 -17.46 -10.42 7.22
N THR A 47 -17.44 -11.60 6.61
CA THR A 47 -17.29 -12.90 7.27
C THR A 47 -16.06 -13.63 6.75
N ASP A 48 -15.58 -14.62 7.51
CA ASP A 48 -14.45 -15.46 7.10
C ASP A 48 -14.74 -16.18 5.76
N GLU A 49 -15.98 -16.61 5.51
CA GLU A 49 -16.38 -17.27 4.26
C GLU A 49 -16.30 -16.33 3.07
N GLN A 50 -16.63 -15.05 3.26
CA GLN A 50 -16.51 -14.03 2.22
C GLN A 50 -15.05 -13.78 1.88
N PHE A 51 -14.15 -13.73 2.87
CA PHE A 51 -12.71 -13.60 2.62
C PHE A 51 -12.11 -14.84 1.94
N ARG A 52 -12.48 -16.06 2.36
CA ARG A 52 -12.08 -17.29 1.66
C ARG A 52 -12.53 -17.28 0.21
N SER A 53 -13.77 -16.86 -0.04
CA SER A 53 -14.32 -16.74 -1.39
C SER A 53 -13.57 -15.69 -2.23
N LEU A 54 -13.21 -14.55 -1.62
CA LEU A 54 -12.41 -13.51 -2.26
C LEU A 54 -11.03 -14.03 -2.66
N GLN A 55 -10.35 -14.77 -1.77
CA GLN A 55 -9.02 -15.32 -2.03
C GLN A 55 -9.02 -16.29 -3.22
N VAL A 56 -10.00 -17.21 -3.26
CA VAL A 56 -10.18 -18.13 -4.39
C VAL A 56 -10.47 -17.39 -5.70
N ARG A 57 -11.34 -16.37 -5.65
CA ARG A 57 -11.66 -15.54 -6.83
C ARG A 57 -10.44 -14.77 -7.33
N TYR A 58 -9.65 -14.20 -6.41
CA TYR A 58 -8.42 -13.49 -6.75
C TYR A 58 -7.46 -14.38 -7.53
N VAL A 59 -7.14 -15.57 -7.01
CA VAL A 59 -6.20 -16.51 -7.66
C VAL A 59 -6.70 -16.92 -9.03
N ARG A 60 -7.98 -17.33 -9.16
CA ARG A 60 -8.54 -17.73 -10.47
C ARG A 60 -8.51 -16.60 -11.50
N MET A 61 -8.90 -15.40 -11.08
CA MET A 61 -8.90 -14.23 -11.96
C MET A 61 -7.48 -13.86 -12.39
N ALA A 62 -6.50 -13.96 -11.48
CA ALA A 62 -5.11 -13.69 -11.77
C ALA A 62 -4.52 -14.74 -12.73
N GLU A 63 -4.78 -16.03 -12.53
CA GLU A 63 -4.35 -17.10 -13.44
C GLU A 63 -4.89 -16.91 -14.86
N ASP A 64 -6.18 -16.55 -14.99
CA ASP A 64 -6.78 -16.27 -16.30
C ASP A 64 -6.18 -15.03 -16.95
N THR A 65 -5.82 -14.03 -16.14
CA THR A 65 -5.18 -12.80 -16.59
C THR A 65 -3.76 -13.07 -17.09
N ILE A 66 -2.97 -13.86 -16.35
CA ILE A 66 -1.63 -14.32 -16.76
C ILE A 66 -1.70 -15.03 -18.12
N LYS A 67 -2.64 -15.96 -18.30
CA LYS A 67 -2.80 -16.68 -19.58
C LYS A 67 -3.09 -15.72 -20.74
N ARG A 68 -3.96 -14.73 -20.53
CA ARG A 68 -4.33 -13.73 -21.55
C ARG A 68 -3.13 -12.86 -21.93
N TYR A 69 -2.40 -12.33 -20.95
CA TYR A 69 -1.24 -11.48 -21.22
C TYR A 69 -0.05 -12.26 -21.79
N TYR A 70 0.11 -13.53 -21.41
CA TYR A 70 1.08 -14.41 -22.06
C TYR A 70 0.76 -14.57 -23.55
N ALA A 71 -0.49 -14.85 -23.91
CA ALA A 71 -0.91 -14.96 -25.30
C ALA A 71 -0.72 -13.64 -26.07
N ASP A 72 -1.08 -12.51 -25.46
CA ASP A 72 -0.87 -11.18 -26.05
C ASP A 72 0.62 -10.86 -26.27
N ALA A 73 1.47 -11.16 -25.28
CA ALA A 73 2.91 -10.99 -25.41
C ALA A 73 3.49 -11.85 -26.55
N MET A 74 3.07 -13.12 -26.66
CA MET A 74 3.50 -13.99 -27.75
C MET A 74 3.11 -13.43 -29.13
N LEU A 75 1.89 -12.93 -29.29
CA LEU A 75 1.43 -12.34 -30.55
C LEU A 75 2.23 -11.08 -30.93
N ASN A 76 2.65 -10.30 -29.95
CA ASN A 76 3.43 -9.08 -30.14
C ASN A 76 4.96 -9.31 -30.12
N GLY A 77 5.43 -10.57 -30.00
CA GLY A 77 6.85 -10.89 -29.90
C GLY A 77 7.54 -10.36 -28.63
N LEU A 78 6.77 -10.07 -27.58
CA LEU A 78 7.26 -9.59 -26.29
C LEU A 78 7.63 -10.76 -25.38
N GLN A 79 8.64 -10.55 -24.54
CA GLN A 79 9.00 -11.50 -23.48
C GLN A 79 8.02 -11.39 -22.32
N PHE A 80 7.55 -12.54 -21.82
CA PHE A 80 6.64 -12.61 -20.69
C PHE A 80 7.07 -13.74 -19.75
N ASP A 81 7.49 -13.37 -18.53
CA ASP A 81 7.92 -14.35 -17.53
C ASP A 81 6.71 -14.82 -16.71
N ARG A 82 6.12 -15.92 -17.16
CA ARG A 82 4.97 -16.52 -16.50
C ARG A 82 5.29 -16.99 -15.07
N HIS A 83 6.51 -17.45 -14.80
CA HIS A 83 6.87 -17.94 -13.49
C HIS A 83 6.95 -16.80 -12.47
N ALA A 84 7.57 -15.68 -12.87
CA ALA A 84 7.62 -14.49 -12.04
C ALA A 84 6.21 -13.95 -11.73
N GLU A 85 5.31 -13.94 -12.72
CA GLU A 85 3.91 -13.53 -12.53
C GLU A 85 3.15 -14.46 -11.58
N GLU A 86 3.29 -15.78 -11.74
CA GLU A 86 2.67 -16.77 -10.84
C GLU A 86 3.20 -16.62 -9.40
N GLN A 87 4.50 -16.34 -9.22
CA GLN A 87 5.10 -16.08 -7.91
C GLN A 87 4.56 -14.77 -7.28
N ALA A 88 4.34 -13.73 -8.09
CA ALA A 88 3.73 -12.49 -7.63
C ALA A 88 2.29 -12.72 -7.15
N VAL A 89 1.48 -13.46 -7.92
CA VAL A 89 0.10 -13.82 -7.54
C VAL A 89 0.07 -14.60 -6.23
N ALA A 90 0.94 -15.61 -6.07
CA ALA A 90 1.02 -16.38 -4.83
C ALA A 90 1.37 -15.47 -3.63
N THR A 91 2.32 -14.56 -3.82
CA THR A 91 2.74 -13.62 -2.77
C THR A 91 1.60 -12.68 -2.37
N PHE A 92 0.88 -12.12 -3.34
CA PHE A 92 -0.25 -11.23 -3.07
C PHE A 92 -1.45 -11.96 -2.47
N ALA A 93 -1.70 -13.22 -2.83
CA ALA A 93 -2.73 -14.03 -2.21
C ALA A 93 -2.44 -14.25 -0.70
N LEU A 94 -1.17 -14.46 -0.33
CA LEU A 94 -0.74 -14.51 1.07
C LEU A 94 -0.95 -13.17 1.77
N SER A 95 -0.60 -12.05 1.13
CA SER A 95 -0.83 -10.71 1.69
C SER A 95 -2.30 -10.42 1.92
N LEU A 96 -3.18 -10.85 1.00
CA LEU A 96 -4.63 -10.69 1.12
C LEU A 96 -5.19 -11.51 2.29
N GLY A 97 -4.69 -12.73 2.48
CA GLY A 97 -5.05 -13.58 3.62
C GLY A 97 -4.64 -12.95 4.95
N ALA A 98 -3.39 -12.49 5.06
CA ALA A 98 -2.90 -11.82 6.26
C ALA A 98 -3.68 -10.53 6.57
N ALA A 99 -4.02 -9.75 5.53
CA ALA A 99 -4.84 -8.56 5.68
C ALA A 99 -6.26 -8.88 6.20
N ALA A 100 -6.88 -9.95 5.67
CA ALA A 100 -8.20 -10.39 6.10
C ALA A 100 -8.19 -10.89 7.55
N GLU A 101 -7.20 -11.69 7.94
CA GLU A 101 -7.03 -12.17 9.31
C GLU A 101 -6.83 -11.02 10.31
N GLU A 102 -5.99 -10.03 9.96
CA GLU A 102 -5.78 -8.85 10.79
C GLU A 102 -7.06 -8.02 10.91
N PHE A 103 -7.77 -7.79 9.80
CA PHE A 103 -9.03 -7.06 9.79
C PHE A 103 -10.12 -7.76 10.61
N MET A 104 -10.26 -9.09 10.53
CA MET A 104 -11.22 -9.84 11.32
C MET A 104 -10.91 -9.80 12.82
N ARG A 105 -9.63 -9.73 13.18
CA ARG A 105 -9.18 -9.61 14.58
C ARG A 105 -9.36 -8.21 15.15
N ASP A 106 -9.02 -7.19 14.37
CA ASP A 106 -9.14 -5.78 14.74
C ASP A 106 -9.62 -4.95 13.52
N PRO A 107 -10.96 -4.83 13.37
CA PRO A 107 -11.56 -4.11 12.24
C PRO A 107 -11.24 -2.61 12.25
N LEU A 108 -11.01 -2.04 13.44
CA LEU A 108 -10.73 -0.61 13.58
C LEU A 108 -9.26 -0.30 13.35
N GLY A 109 -8.36 -1.18 13.79
CA GLY A 109 -6.92 -1.04 13.61
C GLY A 109 -6.36 0.27 14.17
N VAL A 110 -5.19 0.65 13.64
CA VAL A 110 -4.64 2.00 13.88
C VAL A 110 -5.46 2.99 13.04
N PRO A 111 -5.97 4.09 13.62
CA PRO A 111 -6.70 5.11 12.88
C PRO A 111 -5.89 5.58 11.65
N SER A 112 -6.51 5.58 10.47
CA SER A 112 -5.94 6.26 9.29
C SER A 112 -5.55 7.68 9.67
N ILE A 113 -4.41 8.13 9.10
CA ILE A 113 -3.71 9.41 9.28
C ILE A 113 -4.46 10.33 10.26
N PRO A 114 -3.97 10.50 11.51
CA PRO A 114 -4.68 11.26 12.52
C PRO A 114 -5.11 12.61 11.92
N ASN A 115 -6.42 12.85 11.90
CA ASN A 115 -6.91 14.09 11.31
C ASN A 115 -6.33 15.26 12.13
N TRP A 116 -5.96 16.34 11.45
CA TRP A 116 -5.46 17.54 12.14
C TRP A 116 -6.48 18.10 13.13
N ASN A 117 -7.77 17.82 12.93
CA ASN A 117 -8.84 18.19 13.86
C ASN A 117 -8.67 17.53 15.24
N ARG A 118 -8.12 16.30 15.34
CA ARG A 118 -7.84 15.61 16.61
C ARG A 118 -6.66 16.26 17.31
N VAL A 119 -5.65 16.69 16.55
CA VAL A 119 -4.51 17.45 17.10
C VAL A 119 -4.99 18.78 17.64
N VAL A 120 -5.82 19.53 16.91
CA VAL A 120 -6.40 20.80 17.38
C VAL A 120 -7.35 20.59 18.56
N ALA A 121 -8.16 19.54 18.56
CA ALA A 121 -9.06 19.24 19.67
C ALA A 121 -8.29 18.87 20.96
N ALA A 122 -7.18 18.14 20.83
CA ALA A 122 -6.36 17.74 21.97
C ALA A 122 -5.36 18.83 22.41
N ILE A 123 -4.90 19.65 21.48
CA ILE A 123 -3.90 20.71 21.67
C ILE A 123 -4.38 21.95 20.90
N PRO A 124 -5.27 22.77 21.49
CA PRO A 124 -5.90 23.91 20.80
C PRO A 124 -4.91 24.95 20.25
N ASP A 125 -3.75 25.09 20.88
CA ASP A 125 -2.69 26.04 20.52
C ASP A 125 -1.59 25.43 19.64
N PHE A 126 -1.75 24.19 19.17
CA PHE A 126 -0.71 23.45 18.44
C PHE A 126 -0.13 24.23 17.25
N PHE A 127 -0.98 24.82 16.41
CA PHE A 127 -0.52 25.57 15.24
C PHE A 127 0.19 26.89 15.61
N ALA A 128 -0.08 27.46 16.78
CA ALA A 128 0.70 28.60 17.27
C ALA A 128 2.10 28.14 17.69
N ARG A 129 2.19 27.05 18.46
CA ARG A 129 3.46 26.44 18.90
C ARG A 129 4.32 25.96 17.72
N LEU A 130 3.71 25.34 16.73
CA LEU A 130 4.40 24.88 15.52
C LEU A 130 4.99 26.05 14.74
N ARG A 131 4.22 27.14 14.58
CA ARG A 131 4.71 28.37 13.91
C ARG A 131 5.88 28.99 14.67
N GLU A 132 5.81 29.02 15.99
CA GLU A 132 6.90 29.58 16.79
C GLU A 132 8.17 28.72 16.72
N ALA A 133 8.03 27.39 16.82
CA ALA A 133 9.17 26.47 16.66
C ALA A 133 9.85 26.62 15.28
N VAL A 134 9.07 26.77 14.20
CA VAL A 134 9.62 27.01 12.85
C VAL A 134 10.34 28.37 12.78
N ARG A 135 9.82 29.42 13.42
CA ARG A 135 10.50 30.73 13.48
C ARG A 135 11.81 30.65 14.25
N GLU A 136 11.81 29.97 15.39
CA GLU A 136 13.01 29.76 16.20
C GLU A 136 14.08 28.97 15.44
N ASP A 137 13.71 27.91 14.71
CA ASP A 137 14.63 27.14 13.86
C ASP A 137 15.19 27.99 12.70
N THR A 138 14.31 28.77 12.05
CA THR A 138 14.71 29.70 10.97
C THR A 138 15.67 30.78 11.49
N ASN A 139 15.45 31.28 12.71
CA ASN A 139 16.31 32.27 13.35
C ASN A 139 17.61 31.64 13.90
N GLY A 140 17.59 30.37 14.29
CA GLY A 140 18.75 29.60 14.76
C GLY A 140 19.75 29.27 13.64
N LEU A 141 19.30 29.21 12.39
CA LEU A 141 20.14 29.09 11.20
C LEU A 141 20.77 30.44 10.76
N GLY A 142 20.55 31.51 11.53
CA GLY A 142 20.93 32.88 11.20
C GLY A 142 22.17 33.44 11.90
N HIS A 143 23.10 32.64 12.45
CA HIS A 143 24.40 33.17 12.92
C HIS A 143 25.50 32.11 13.14
N GLN A 144 26.06 31.55 12.05
CA GLN A 144 27.48 31.18 12.07
C GLN A 144 28.17 31.95 10.94
N PRO A 145 28.93 33.02 11.24
CA PRO A 145 29.81 33.60 10.24
C PRO A 145 30.84 32.53 9.87
N LEU A 146 30.96 32.25 8.58
CA LEU A 146 32.04 31.44 8.02
C LEU A 146 33.37 32.09 8.46
N GLN A 147 34.15 31.36 9.26
CA GLN A 147 35.58 31.63 9.44
C GLN A 147 36.35 31.05 8.26
#